data_AF-A0A535BMV9-F1
#
_entry.id   AF-A0A535BMV9-F1
#
_cell.length_a   1.000
_cell.length_b   1.000
_cell.length_c   1.000
_cell.angle_alpha   90.00
_cell.angle_beta   90.00
_cell.angle_gamma   90.00
#
_symmetry.space_group_name_H-M   'P 1'
#
loop_
_entity.id
_entity.type
_entity.pdbx_description
1 polymer ?
#
loop_
_entity_poly.entity_id
_entity_poly.type
_entity_poly.pdbx_seq_one_letter_code
_entity_poly.pdbx_strand_id
1 'polypeptide(L)'
;MEWTPPADLKIQRIAPGKNVEKMLVDGELDALIHPEVIRPILQKDERVTRLFPNYRDLEIEYFKRTGIFPIMHTTAIKQEVVEKYPWVPINLMQAFEQSKKAAYKRMENPRIVSLAWFRYFLEEQEEILGDDPWVYGLGDANRKTLEALMQYSQEQGLLGRKMSLDELFINTAAQS
;
A
#
# COMPACT_ATOMS: atom_id res chain seq x y z
N MET A 1 -12.30 15.83 -16.38
CA MET A 1 -13.18 14.69 -16.66
C MET A 1 -14.20 14.60 -15.53
N GLU A 2 -15.46 14.38 -15.86
CA GLU A 2 -16.51 14.13 -14.87
C GLU A 2 -16.45 12.66 -14.44
N TRP A 3 -16.37 12.40 -13.14
CA TRP A 3 -16.26 11.04 -12.59
C TRP A 3 -17.57 10.27 -12.82
N THR A 4 -17.48 9.09 -13.44
CA THR A 4 -18.64 8.22 -13.70
C THR A 4 -18.55 6.98 -12.82
N PRO A 5 -19.23 6.94 -11.66
CA PRO A 5 -19.22 5.76 -10.78
C PRO A 5 -19.95 4.56 -11.40
N PRO A 6 -19.70 3.35 -10.88
CA PRO A 6 -20.58 2.20 -11.09
C PRO A 6 -22.04 2.55 -10.75
N ALA A 7 -22.99 2.05 -11.54
CA ALA A 7 -24.40 2.46 -11.47
C ALA A 7 -25.09 2.15 -10.13
N ASP A 8 -24.58 1.16 -9.39
CA ASP A 8 -25.06 0.72 -8.08
C ASP A 8 -24.33 1.40 -6.91
N LEU A 9 -23.28 2.18 -7.16
CA LEU A 9 -22.51 2.86 -6.14
C LEU A 9 -23.26 4.09 -5.59
N LYS A 10 -23.63 4.03 -4.31
CA LYS A 10 -24.19 5.17 -3.56
C LYS A 10 -23.12 5.74 -2.65
N ILE A 11 -22.72 6.99 -2.89
CA ILE A 11 -21.79 7.72 -2.01
C ILE A 11 -22.55 8.77 -1.21
N GLN A 12 -22.38 8.73 0.11
CA GLN A 12 -22.73 9.83 0.99
C GLN A 12 -21.53 10.24 1.83
N ARG A 13 -21.38 11.55 2.02
CA ARG A 13 -20.47 12.08 3.04
C ARG A 13 -21.18 12.03 4.37
N ILE A 14 -20.47 11.64 5.42
CA ILE A 14 -20.99 11.73 6.79
C ILE A 14 -21.29 13.19 7.14
N ALA A 15 -22.27 13.41 8.03
CA ALA A 15 -22.59 14.76 8.50
C ALA A 15 -21.39 15.38 9.25
N PRO A 16 -21.21 16.71 9.19
CA PRO A 16 -20.16 17.39 9.96
C PRO A 16 -20.20 17.01 11.44
N GLY A 17 -19.03 16.69 12.01
CA GLY A 17 -18.90 16.30 13.42
C GLY A 17 -19.22 14.84 13.73
N LYS A 18 -19.72 14.04 12.77
CA LYS A 18 -19.81 12.58 12.91
C LYS A 18 -18.43 11.92 12.85
N ASN A 19 -18.31 10.78 13.51
CA ASN A 19 -17.09 9.97 13.55
C ASN A 19 -17.43 8.54 13.13
N VAL A 20 -16.75 8.01 12.10
CA VAL A 20 -17.05 6.70 11.52
C VAL A 20 -16.82 5.54 12.49
N GLU A 21 -15.85 5.64 13.40
CA GLU A 21 -15.63 4.60 14.43
C GLU A 21 -16.79 4.57 15.43
N LYS A 22 -17.30 5.75 15.85
CA LYS A 22 -18.48 5.83 16.71
C LYS A 22 -19.72 5.32 15.99
N MET A 23 -19.91 5.68 14.72
CA MET A 23 -21.03 5.20 13.93
C MET A 23 -21.03 3.67 13.78
N LEU A 24 -19.86 3.04 13.62
CA LEU A 24 -19.72 1.58 13.64
C LEU A 24 -20.15 0.99 14.99
N VAL A 25 -19.64 1.56 16.09
CA VAL A 25 -19.95 1.10 17.46
C VAL A 25 -21.45 1.26 17.80
N ASP A 26 -22.08 2.33 17.34
CA ASP A 26 -23.49 2.64 17.58
C ASP A 26 -24.43 1.85 16.63
N GLY A 27 -23.88 1.08 15.68
CA GLY A 27 -24.65 0.33 14.69
C GLY A 27 -25.23 1.17 13.55
N GLU A 28 -24.77 2.42 13.38
CA GLU A 28 -25.12 3.26 12.22
C GLU A 28 -24.39 2.81 10.94
N LEU A 29 -23.27 2.09 11.05
CA LEU A 29 -22.53 1.47 9.95
C LEU A 29 -22.38 -0.03 10.22
N ASP A 30 -22.65 -0.87 9.21
CA ASP A 30 -22.48 -2.32 9.34
C ASP A 30 -21.01 -2.77 9.30
N ALA A 31 -20.17 -2.02 8.57
CA ALA A 31 -18.75 -2.31 8.39
C ALA A 31 -17.95 -1.02 8.14
N LEU A 32 -16.65 -1.09 8.41
CA LEU A 32 -15.72 0.02 8.21
C LEU A 32 -14.41 -0.49 7.60
N ILE A 33 -13.99 0.14 6.50
CA ILE A 33 -12.64 0.02 5.96
C ILE A 33 -11.88 1.26 6.41
N HIS A 34 -10.74 1.08 7.09
CA HIS A 34 -9.98 2.17 7.69
C HIS A 34 -8.47 1.97 7.46
N PRO A 35 -7.69 3.04 7.20
CA PRO A 35 -6.24 2.92 6.97
C PRO A 35 -5.43 2.53 8.21
N GLU A 36 -5.99 2.75 9.40
CA GLU A 36 -5.37 2.42 10.70
C GLU A 36 -6.24 1.46 11.51
N VAL A 37 -5.65 0.79 12.50
CA VAL A 37 -6.42 0.04 13.50
C VAL A 37 -7.24 1.01 14.34
N ILE A 38 -8.56 0.92 14.22
CA ILE A 38 -9.51 1.80 14.91
C ILE A 38 -9.48 1.62 16.44
N ARG A 39 -9.82 2.68 17.18
CA ARG A 39 -9.75 2.70 18.65
C ARG A 39 -10.57 1.61 19.32
N PRO A 40 -11.80 1.27 18.88
CA PRO A 40 -12.57 0.17 19.48
C PRO A 40 -11.82 -1.17 19.48
N ILE A 41 -11.07 -1.49 18.42
CA ILE A 41 -10.26 -2.72 18.35
C ILE A 41 -9.09 -2.67 19.34
N LEU A 42 -8.40 -1.52 19.44
CA LEU A 42 -7.29 -1.33 20.40
C LEU A 42 -7.77 -1.40 21.86
N GLN A 43 -8.98 -0.91 22.12
CA GLN A 43 -9.63 -0.95 23.43
C GLN A 43 -10.30 -2.28 23.72
N LYS A 44 -10.30 -3.22 22.76
CA LYS A 44 -10.98 -4.52 22.85
C LYS A 44 -12.47 -4.38 23.17
N ASP A 45 -13.13 -3.41 22.55
CA ASP A 45 -14.59 -3.25 22.63
C ASP A 45 -15.26 -4.44 21.94
N GLU A 46 -16.03 -5.24 22.70
CA GLU A 46 -16.65 -6.48 22.22
C GLU A 46 -17.68 -6.25 21.11
N ARG A 47 -18.15 -5.01 20.92
CA ARG A 47 -19.11 -4.64 19.87
C ARG A 47 -18.49 -4.58 18.48
N VAL A 48 -17.15 -4.51 18.38
CA VAL A 48 -16.44 -4.35 17.11
C VAL A 48 -15.39 -5.44 16.97
N THR A 49 -15.38 -6.10 15.81
CA THR A 49 -14.40 -7.14 15.48
C THR A 49 -13.85 -6.96 14.07
N ARG A 50 -12.75 -7.65 13.77
CA ARG A 50 -12.27 -7.76 12.38
C ARG A 50 -13.23 -8.66 11.60
N LEU A 51 -13.63 -8.23 10.42
CA LEU A 51 -14.47 -9.04 9.52
C LEU A 51 -13.83 -10.40 9.21
N PHE A 52 -12.51 -10.41 9.01
CA PHE A 52 -11.72 -11.61 8.83
C PHE A 52 -10.83 -11.84 10.05
N PRO A 53 -11.12 -12.83 10.91
CA PRO A 53 -10.29 -13.12 12.08
C PRO A 53 -8.92 -13.71 11.67
N ASN A 54 -8.85 -14.40 10.53
CA ASN A 54 -7.64 -14.98 9.94
C ASN A 54 -7.04 -14.09 8.82
N TYR A 55 -7.13 -12.77 8.96
CA TYR A 55 -6.69 -11.80 7.93
C TYR A 55 -5.27 -12.06 7.43
N ARG A 56 -4.34 -12.42 8.32
CA ARG A 56 -2.96 -12.74 7.96
C ARG A 56 -2.88 -13.88 6.93
N ASP A 57 -3.61 -14.97 7.15
CA ASP A 57 -3.57 -16.12 6.25
C ASP A 57 -4.21 -15.78 4.90
N LEU A 58 -5.29 -15.01 4.89
CA LEU A 58 -5.93 -14.51 3.67
C LEU A 58 -5.02 -13.57 2.87
N GLU A 59 -4.26 -12.70 3.55
CA GLU A 59 -3.28 -11.81 2.93
C GLU A 59 -2.13 -12.63 2.29
N ILE A 60 -1.64 -13.66 2.98
CA ILE A 60 -0.62 -14.59 2.44
C ILE A 60 -1.16 -15.35 1.24
N GLU A 61 -2.38 -15.88 1.30
CA GLU A 61 -3.02 -16.57 0.18
C GLU A 61 -3.25 -15.63 -1.02
N TYR A 62 -3.66 -14.38 -0.75
CA TYR A 62 -3.78 -13.35 -1.76
C TYR A 62 -2.44 -13.10 -2.46
N PHE A 63 -1.37 -12.92 -1.69
CA PHE A 63 -0.03 -12.73 -2.24
C PHE A 63 0.42 -13.96 -3.05
N LYS A 64 0.26 -15.18 -2.53
CA LYS A 64 0.64 -16.42 -3.26
C LYS A 64 -0.13 -16.58 -4.57
N ARG A 65 -1.43 -16.24 -4.59
CA ARG A 65 -2.28 -16.35 -5.78
C ARG A 65 -1.97 -15.26 -6.81
N THR A 66 -1.70 -14.05 -6.36
CA THR A 66 -1.65 -12.87 -7.24
C THR A 66 -0.25 -12.34 -7.46
N GLY A 67 0.72 -12.66 -6.62
CA GLY A 67 2.04 -12.02 -6.57
C GLY A 67 1.99 -10.52 -6.21
N ILE A 68 0.84 -9.99 -5.78
CA ILE A 68 0.66 -8.58 -5.46
C ILE A 68 0.83 -8.38 -3.96
N PHE A 69 1.86 -7.62 -3.57
CA PHE A 69 1.95 -7.04 -2.24
C PHE A 69 1.55 -5.55 -2.32
N PRO A 70 0.61 -5.06 -1.49
CA PRO A 70 0.01 -3.73 -1.69
C PRO A 70 1.01 -2.58 -1.68
N ILE A 71 0.88 -1.68 -2.65
CA ILE A 71 1.59 -0.39 -2.71
C ILE A 71 0.90 0.64 -1.82
N MET A 72 1.68 1.50 -1.14
CA MET A 72 1.13 2.60 -0.33
C MET A 72 1.43 3.99 -0.90
N HIS A 73 2.68 4.25 -1.31
CA HIS A 73 3.13 5.59 -1.69
C HIS A 73 3.95 5.57 -2.98
N THR A 74 3.90 6.68 -3.72
CA THR A 74 4.75 6.95 -4.89
C THR A 74 5.53 8.24 -4.65
N THR A 75 6.78 8.30 -5.11
CA THR A 75 7.57 9.54 -5.10
C THR A 75 7.42 10.25 -6.43
N ALA A 76 6.97 11.51 -6.37
CA ALA A 76 6.89 12.37 -7.54
C ALA A 76 7.99 13.44 -7.51
N ILE A 77 8.58 13.72 -8.67
CA ILE A 77 9.53 14.81 -8.88
C ILE A 77 8.88 15.76 -9.88
N LYS A 78 8.94 17.06 -9.61
CA LYS A 78 8.45 18.06 -10.57
C LYS A 78 9.22 17.93 -11.88
N GLN A 79 8.51 17.96 -12.99
CA GLN A 79 9.10 17.83 -14.32
C GLN A 79 10.21 18.86 -14.59
N GLU A 80 10.03 20.11 -14.16
CA GLU A 80 11.03 21.20 -14.29
C GLU A 80 12.39 20.86 -13.65
N VAL A 81 12.39 20.05 -12.57
CA VAL A 81 13.62 19.62 -11.89
C VAL A 81 14.33 18.55 -12.72
N VAL A 82 13.58 17.63 -13.31
CA VAL A 82 14.13 16.56 -14.15
C VAL A 82 14.72 17.14 -15.44
N GLU A 83 14.02 18.10 -16.07
CA GLU A 83 14.51 18.78 -17.27
C GLU A 83 15.80 19.56 -17.01
N LYS A 84 15.89 20.23 -15.85
CA LYS A 84 17.08 20.99 -15.46
C LYS A 84 18.23 20.10 -14.95
N TYR A 85 17.90 19.00 -14.28
CA TYR A 85 18.86 18.09 -13.65
C TYR A 85 18.49 16.61 -13.95
N PRO A 86 18.77 16.09 -15.16
CA PRO A 86 18.34 14.75 -15.57
C PRO A 86 18.89 13.59 -14.73
N TRP A 87 19.95 13.83 -13.96
CA TRP A 87 20.55 12.84 -13.06
C TRP A 87 19.78 12.67 -11.74
N VAL A 88 18.89 13.60 -11.38
CA VAL A 88 18.19 13.61 -10.07
C VAL A 88 17.34 12.35 -9.83
N PRO A 89 16.50 11.88 -10.78
CA PRO A 89 15.67 10.70 -10.53
C PRO A 89 16.48 9.45 -10.18
N ILE A 90 17.56 9.18 -10.92
CA ILE A 90 18.40 7.99 -10.71
C ILE A 90 19.15 8.11 -9.38
N ASN A 91 19.74 9.27 -9.08
CA ASN A 91 20.46 9.44 -7.82
C ASN A 91 19.54 9.36 -6.60
N LEU A 92 18.30 9.89 -6.71
CA LEU A 92 17.31 9.80 -5.63
C LEU A 92 16.86 8.35 -5.42
N MET A 93 16.61 7.62 -6.51
CA MET A 93 16.28 6.20 -6.51
C MET A 93 17.39 5.40 -5.80
N GLN A 94 18.66 5.59 -6.18
CA GLN A 94 19.80 4.93 -5.54
C GLN A 94 19.94 5.29 -4.06
N ALA A 95 19.72 6.55 -3.69
CA ALA A 95 19.78 6.99 -2.29
C ALA A 95 18.67 6.34 -1.44
N PHE A 96 17.45 6.21 -1.98
CA PHE A 96 16.36 5.53 -1.29
C PHE A 96 16.59 4.03 -1.17
N GLU A 97 17.13 3.37 -2.20
CA GLU A 97 17.56 1.97 -2.09
C GLU A 97 18.59 1.75 -0.99
N GLN A 98 19.61 2.62 -0.91
CA GLN A 98 20.61 2.56 0.16
C GLN A 98 19.99 2.77 1.54
N SER A 99 19.06 3.72 1.68
CA SER A 99 18.32 3.96 2.92
C SER A 99 17.48 2.76 3.33
N LYS A 100 16.73 2.16 2.39
CA LYS A 100 15.91 0.97 2.61
C LYS A 100 16.76 -0.22 3.08
N LYS A 101 17.87 -0.50 2.39
CA LYS A 101 18.83 -1.55 2.77
C LYS A 101 19.40 -1.32 4.18
N ALA A 102 19.74 -0.08 4.53
CA ALA A 102 20.20 0.25 5.87
C ALA A 102 19.12 0.01 6.94
N ALA A 103 17.85 0.31 6.62
CA ALA A 103 16.72 0.05 7.51
C ALA A 103 16.50 -1.46 7.73
N TYR A 104 16.53 -2.28 6.67
CA TYR A 104 16.39 -3.74 6.79
C TYR A 104 17.53 -4.37 7.57
N LYS A 105 18.77 -3.97 7.30
CA LYS A 105 19.92 -4.42 8.10
C LYS A 105 19.77 -4.08 9.58
N ARG A 106 19.18 -2.94 9.91
CA ARG A 106 18.89 -2.59 11.32
C ARG A 106 17.92 -3.58 11.96
N MET A 107 16.92 -4.06 11.21
CA MET A 107 15.93 -5.03 11.66
C MET A 107 16.54 -6.41 11.98
N GLU A 108 17.76 -6.72 11.57
CA GLU A 108 18.45 -7.94 12.04
C GLU A 108 18.62 -7.97 13.58
N ASN A 109 18.67 -6.81 14.23
CA ASN A 109 18.78 -6.72 15.68
C ASN A 109 17.38 -6.71 16.34
N PRO A 110 16.92 -7.82 16.97
CA PRO A 110 15.58 -7.88 17.54
C PRO A 110 15.35 -6.93 18.72
N ARG A 111 16.41 -6.35 19.30
CA ARG A 111 16.33 -5.47 20.46
C ARG A 111 15.80 -4.06 20.14
N ILE A 112 15.63 -3.72 18.87
CA ILE A 112 15.10 -2.40 18.47
C ILE A 112 13.56 -2.35 18.45
N VAL A 113 12.91 -3.51 18.53
CA VAL A 113 11.45 -3.65 18.58
C VAL A 113 11.08 -4.41 19.84
N SER A 114 10.16 -3.88 20.64
CA SER A 114 9.70 -4.50 21.89
C SER A 114 8.70 -5.63 21.66
N LEU A 115 9.01 -6.58 20.77
CA LEU A 115 8.22 -7.77 20.49
C LEU A 115 9.05 -9.03 20.79
N ALA A 116 8.55 -9.89 21.68
CA ALA A 116 9.28 -11.07 22.17
C ALA A 116 9.71 -12.04 21.06
N TRP A 117 8.89 -12.18 20.02
CA TRP A 117 9.12 -13.09 18.89
C TRP A 117 9.39 -12.33 17.59
N PHE A 118 9.92 -11.10 17.69
CA PHE A 118 10.18 -10.27 16.51
C PHE A 118 11.00 -10.99 15.44
N ARG A 119 12.09 -11.66 15.83
CA ARG A 119 12.96 -12.35 14.87
C ARG A 119 12.23 -13.48 14.13
N TYR A 120 11.38 -14.24 14.84
CA TYR A 120 10.55 -15.28 14.23
C TYR A 120 9.62 -14.70 13.16
N PHE A 121 8.94 -13.58 13.46
CA PHE A 121 8.05 -12.94 12.49
C PHE A 121 8.79 -12.33 11.30
N LEU A 122 10.02 -11.85 11.51
CA LEU A 122 10.86 -11.35 10.43
C LEU A 122 11.28 -12.48 9.48
N GLU A 123 11.76 -13.60 10.01
CA GLU A 123 12.16 -14.77 9.21
C GLU A 123 10.97 -15.37 8.45
N GLU A 124 9.81 -15.46 9.11
CA GLU A 124 8.58 -15.91 8.47
C GLU A 124 8.13 -14.97 7.34
N GLN A 125 8.30 -13.65 7.50
CA GLN A 125 8.03 -12.68 6.44
C GLN A 125 9.00 -12.87 5.26
N GLU A 126 10.29 -13.07 5.51
CA GLU A 126 11.32 -13.33 4.49
C GLU A 126 10.99 -14.60 3.69
N GLU A 127 10.53 -15.67 4.36
CA GLU A 127 10.09 -16.90 3.68
C GLU A 127 8.86 -16.70 2.78
N ILE A 128 7.95 -15.80 3.14
CA ILE A 128 6.69 -15.58 2.42
C ILE A 128 6.88 -14.56 1.29
N LEU A 129 7.54 -13.44 1.55
CA LEU A 129 7.60 -12.26 0.68
C LEU A 129 8.99 -12.03 0.08
N GLY A 130 10.01 -12.78 0.52
CA GLY A 130 11.40 -12.56 0.17
C GLY A 130 12.07 -11.44 0.99
N ASP A 131 13.34 -11.19 0.68
CA ASP A 131 14.20 -10.24 1.42
C ASP A 131 13.79 -8.77 1.22
N ASP A 132 13.02 -8.46 0.17
CA ASP A 132 12.56 -7.11 -0.15
C ASP A 132 11.11 -7.12 -0.65
N PRO A 133 10.11 -7.09 0.27
CA PRO A 133 8.70 -7.03 -0.11
C PRO A 133 8.29 -5.71 -0.76
N TRP A 134 9.06 -4.62 -0.57
CA TRP A 134 8.78 -3.29 -1.10
C TRP A 134 9.85 -2.87 -2.11
N VAL A 135 9.95 -3.65 -3.18
CA VAL A 135 10.84 -3.36 -4.30
C VAL A 135 10.53 -1.98 -4.91
N TYR A 136 11.56 -1.28 -5.35
CA TYR A 136 11.41 -0.01 -6.05
C TYR A 136 11.60 -0.19 -7.57
N GLY A 137 11.11 0.77 -8.35
CA GLY A 137 11.20 0.74 -9.82
C GLY A 137 10.07 -0.02 -10.51
N LEU A 138 10.25 -0.31 -11.80
CA LEU A 138 9.22 -0.90 -12.68
C LEU A 138 9.51 -2.35 -13.08
N GLY A 139 10.20 -3.11 -12.22
CA GLY A 139 10.37 -4.56 -12.40
C GLY A 139 9.03 -5.30 -12.37
N ASP A 140 9.05 -6.58 -12.74
CA ASP A 140 7.83 -7.39 -12.95
C ASP A 140 6.86 -7.38 -11.74
N ALA A 141 7.41 -7.44 -10.52
CA ALA A 141 6.62 -7.42 -9.28
C ALA A 141 5.81 -6.13 -9.14
N ASN A 142 6.42 -4.96 -9.38
CA ASN A 142 5.72 -3.67 -9.30
C ASN A 142 4.80 -3.44 -10.49
N ARG A 143 5.20 -3.88 -11.69
CA ARG A 143 4.38 -3.75 -12.90
C ARG A 143 3.02 -4.41 -12.72
N LYS A 144 2.99 -5.64 -12.20
CA LYS A 144 1.74 -6.36 -11.93
C LYS A 144 0.82 -5.61 -10.98
N THR A 145 1.36 -5.08 -9.89
CA THR A 145 0.60 -4.31 -8.91
C THR A 145 0.07 -2.99 -9.49
N LEU A 146 0.90 -2.27 -10.25
CA LEU A 146 0.51 -1.01 -10.89
C LEU A 146 -0.54 -1.22 -11.99
N GLU A 147 -0.44 -2.30 -12.76
CA GLU A 147 -1.43 -2.67 -13.77
C GLU A 147 -2.78 -2.99 -13.14
N ALA A 148 -2.79 -3.73 -12.01
CA ALA A 148 -3.99 -3.99 -11.23
C ALA A 148 -4.60 -2.70 -10.68
N LEU A 149 -3.79 -1.78 -10.15
CA LEU A 149 -4.26 -0.45 -9.72
C LEU A 149 -4.91 0.32 -10.88
N MET A 150 -4.27 0.36 -12.05
CA MET A 150 -4.81 1.03 -13.24
C MET A 150 -6.13 0.43 -13.69
N GLN A 151 -6.23 -0.90 -13.67
CA GLN A 151 -7.47 -1.61 -13.98
C GLN A 151 -8.59 -1.21 -13.01
N TYR A 152 -8.38 -1.34 -11.70
CA TYR A 152 -9.41 -0.99 -10.71
C TYR A 152 -9.79 0.49 -10.77
N SER A 153 -8.82 1.36 -10.98
CA SER A 153 -9.08 2.80 -11.13
C SER A 153 -9.94 3.10 -12.36
N GLN A 154 -9.78 2.35 -13.45
CA GLN A 154 -10.65 2.46 -14.63
C GLN A 154 -12.05 1.90 -14.37
N GLU A 155 -12.15 0.72 -13.75
CA GLU A 155 -13.43 0.08 -13.40
C GLU A 155 -14.26 0.93 -12.44
N GLN A 156 -13.60 1.67 -11.53
CA GLN A 156 -14.23 2.60 -10.60
C GLN A 156 -14.48 4.00 -11.21
N GLY A 157 -14.19 4.19 -12.50
CA GLY A 157 -14.38 5.45 -13.22
C GLY A 157 -13.41 6.57 -12.83
N LEU A 158 -12.39 6.30 -12.01
CA LEU A 158 -11.39 7.28 -11.56
C LEU A 158 -10.45 7.70 -12.70
N LEU A 159 -10.28 6.85 -13.71
CA LEU A 159 -9.47 7.12 -14.89
C LEU A 159 -10.32 7.17 -16.15
N GLY A 160 -10.08 8.20 -16.96
CA GLY A 160 -10.71 8.37 -18.26
C GLY A 160 -10.18 7.52 -19.40
N ARG A 161 -8.92 7.14 -19.26
CA ARG A 161 -8.22 6.24 -20.15
C ARG A 161 -7.18 5.50 -19.34
N LYS A 162 -6.85 4.29 -19.76
CA LYS A 162 -5.69 3.57 -19.23
C LYS A 162 -4.41 4.24 -19.77
N MET A 163 -3.56 4.70 -18.87
CA MET A 163 -2.20 5.16 -19.19
C MET A 163 -1.25 3.97 -19.08
N SER A 164 -0.27 3.89 -19.98
CA SER A 164 0.83 2.95 -19.84
C SER A 164 1.74 3.36 -18.67
N LEU A 165 2.43 2.40 -18.05
CA LEU A 165 3.37 2.72 -16.97
C LEU A 165 4.54 3.58 -17.49
N ASP A 166 4.91 3.43 -18.75
CA ASP A 166 5.98 4.21 -19.38
C ASP A 166 5.57 5.69 -19.62
N GLU A 167 4.26 5.98 -19.71
CA GLU A 167 3.74 7.36 -19.68
C GLU A 167 3.80 7.97 -18.27
N LEU A 168 3.70 7.14 -17.23
CA LEU A 168 3.55 7.59 -15.85
C LEU A 168 4.89 7.71 -15.10
N PHE A 169 5.85 6.87 -15.47
CA PHE A 169 7.09 6.71 -14.72
C PHE A 169 8.30 6.90 -15.63
N ILE A 170 9.28 7.63 -15.12
CA ILE A 170 10.58 7.74 -15.78
C ILE A 170 11.28 6.38 -15.70
N ASN A 171 11.80 5.91 -16.82
CA ASN A 171 12.60 4.69 -16.84
C ASN A 171 13.94 4.94 -16.12
N THR A 172 14.10 4.36 -14.93
CA THR A 172 15.32 4.39 -14.14
C THR A 172 16.12 3.08 -14.22
N ALA A 173 15.69 2.12 -15.05
CA ALA A 173 16.23 0.76 -15.12
C ALA A 173 17.62 0.64 -15.76
N ALA A 174 18.27 1.76 -16.11
CA ALA A 174 19.57 1.71 -16.78
C ALA A 174 20.72 1.12 -15.94
N GLN A 175 20.59 0.95 -14.61
CA GLN A 175 21.67 0.43 -13.75
C GLN A 175 21.17 -0.25 -12.44
N SER A 176 20.17 -1.12 -12.51
CA SER A 176 19.80 -2.03 -11.41
C SER A 176 20.35 -3.43 -11.65
#